data_AF-A0A7Y2ZKU6-F1
#
_entry.id   AF-A0A7Y2ZKU6-F1
#
_cell.length_a   1.000
_cell.length_b   1.000
_cell.length_c   1.000
_cell.angle_alpha   90.00
_cell.angle_beta   90.00
_cell.angle_gamma   90.00
#
_symmetry.space_group_name_H-M   'P 1'
#
loop_
_entity.id
_entity.type
_entity.pdbx_description
1 polymer ?
#
loop_
_entity_poly.entity_id
_entity_poly.type
_entity_poly.pdbx_seq_one_letter_code
_entity_poly.pdbx_strand_id
1 'polypeptide(L)'
;VGNLVAENDLKNMLKVFWEFMALRFFLAGCSSVLLYVSFDSFISIWLGEKYLLSHYILLILIAIFFMLQVRQPVDSFKQAYGLYADTWSPVAQSVINLGLSIIFVIKYGVVGVFLGTLISQFLISMIWRPYYMFEYGFRISHWIYWKGFGLHIFYLALTCAIYYFITGSVDIDKSPNLLLMLVNMLKAGLLFSVIYFSVLAFFSKGFKDLVKRIYGLIKAKFK
;
A
#
# COMPACT_ATOMS: atom_id res chain seq x y z
N VAL A 1 -17.47 2.57 -8.17
CA VAL A 1 -16.90 3.93 -8.27
C VAL A 1 -17.53 4.72 -9.40
N GLY A 2 -17.63 4.19 -10.64
CA GLY A 2 -18.31 4.88 -11.76
C GLY A 2 -19.73 5.39 -11.45
N ASN A 3 -20.62 4.51 -10.95
CA ASN A 3 -21.98 4.93 -10.56
C ASN A 3 -21.99 6.03 -9.50
N LEU A 4 -21.07 5.95 -8.54
CA LEU A 4 -20.95 6.92 -7.45
C LEU A 4 -20.52 8.30 -7.95
N VAL A 5 -19.67 8.37 -8.98
CA VAL A 5 -19.28 9.63 -9.60
C VAL A 5 -20.44 10.24 -10.38
N ALA A 6 -21.28 9.42 -11.02
CA ALA A 6 -22.48 9.88 -11.71
C ALA A 6 -23.56 10.45 -10.76
N GLU A 7 -23.60 10.00 -9.50
CA GLU A 7 -24.50 10.54 -8.46
C GLU A 7 -24.14 11.98 -8.05
N ASN A 8 -22.92 12.46 -8.35
CA ASN A 8 -22.43 13.82 -8.11
C ASN A 8 -22.58 14.37 -6.67
N ASP A 9 -22.67 13.48 -5.68
CA ASP A 9 -22.62 13.84 -4.25
C ASP A 9 -21.18 13.77 -3.74
N LEU A 10 -20.52 14.94 -3.65
CA LEU A 10 -19.14 15.05 -3.18
C LEU A 10 -18.92 14.47 -1.77
N LYS A 11 -19.89 14.62 -0.87
CA LYS A 11 -19.77 14.14 0.51
C LYS A 11 -19.78 12.61 0.53
N ASN A 12 -20.66 11.99 -0.25
CA ASN A 12 -20.72 10.55 -0.40
C ASN A 12 -19.46 10.00 -1.11
N MET A 13 -19.02 10.68 -2.18
CA MET A 13 -17.79 10.33 -2.90
C MET A 13 -16.56 10.33 -1.99
N LEU A 14 -16.37 11.38 -1.18
CA LEU A 14 -15.27 11.45 -0.22
C LEU A 14 -15.35 10.38 0.86
N LYS A 15 -16.55 10.07 1.35
CA LYS A 15 -16.75 8.99 2.31
C LYS A 15 -16.27 7.65 1.73
N VAL A 16 -16.73 7.30 0.53
CA VAL A 16 -16.34 6.05 -0.13
C VAL A 16 -14.85 6.04 -0.50
N PHE A 17 -14.29 7.18 -0.90
CA PHE A 17 -12.86 7.31 -1.13
C PHE A 17 -12.05 6.93 0.11
N TRP A 18 -12.40 7.46 1.29
CA TRP A 18 -11.68 7.18 2.53
C TRP A 18 -11.92 5.77 3.07
N GLU A 19 -13.10 5.20 2.87
CA GLU A 19 -13.34 3.77 3.13
C GLU A 19 -12.46 2.88 2.26
N PHE A 20 -12.36 3.20 0.96
CA PHE A 20 -11.53 2.46 0.02
C PHE A 20 -10.04 2.62 0.31
N MET A 21 -9.61 3.84 0.67
CA MET A 21 -8.25 4.12 1.10
C MET A 21 -7.88 3.30 2.34
N ALA A 22 -8.71 3.32 3.37
CA ALA A 22 -8.47 2.55 4.59
C ALA A 22 -8.38 1.04 4.32
N LEU A 23 -9.24 0.50 3.46
CA LEU A 23 -9.18 -0.90 3.05
C LEU A 23 -7.87 -1.23 2.32
N ARG A 24 -7.45 -0.38 1.37
CA ARG A 24 -6.21 -0.59 0.62
C ARG A 24 -4.99 -0.52 1.51
N PHE A 25 -4.96 0.41 2.46
CA PHE A 25 -3.92 0.46 3.49
C PHE A 25 -3.88 -0.80 4.33
N PHE A 26 -5.03 -1.27 4.84
CA PHE A 26 -5.13 -2.51 5.61
C PHE A 26 -4.56 -3.71 4.85
N LEU A 27 -5.05 -3.95 3.63
CA LEU A 27 -4.58 -5.05 2.79
C LEU A 27 -3.09 -4.93 2.44
N ALA A 28 -2.64 -3.73 2.05
CA ALA A 28 -1.24 -3.50 1.70
C ALA A 28 -0.31 -3.73 2.90
N GLY A 29 -0.68 -3.25 4.09
CA GLY A 29 0.10 -3.45 5.31
C GLY A 29 0.22 -4.93 5.68
N CYS A 30 -0.91 -5.64 5.74
CA CYS A 30 -0.92 -7.08 6.05
C CYS A 30 -0.11 -7.90 5.03
N SER A 31 -0.30 -7.64 3.74
CA SER A 31 0.47 -8.32 2.69
C SER A 31 1.97 -7.98 2.74
N SER A 32 2.34 -6.75 3.11
CA SER A 32 3.75 -6.34 3.22
C SER A 32 4.48 -7.10 4.33
N VAL A 33 3.83 -7.34 5.47
CA VAL A 33 4.39 -8.16 6.56
C VAL A 33 4.53 -9.62 6.13
N LEU A 34 3.52 -10.17 5.45
CA LEU A 34 3.61 -11.53 4.92
C LEU A 34 4.76 -11.68 3.92
N LEU A 35 4.94 -10.72 3.02
CA LEU A 35 6.09 -10.69 2.10
C LEU A 35 7.39 -10.62 2.90
N TYR A 36 7.54 -9.68 3.82
CA TYR A 36 8.75 -9.54 4.64
C TYR A 36 9.14 -10.84 5.36
N VAL A 37 8.16 -11.55 5.93
CA VAL A 37 8.39 -12.77 6.70
C VAL A 37 8.78 -13.97 5.84
N SER A 38 8.24 -14.05 4.63
CA SER A 38 8.34 -15.26 3.80
C SER A 38 9.33 -15.16 2.64
N PHE A 39 9.68 -13.95 2.17
CA PHE A 39 10.36 -13.79 0.89
C PHE A 39 11.72 -14.49 0.83
N ASP A 40 12.53 -14.37 1.88
CA ASP A 40 13.85 -15.00 1.93
C ASP A 40 13.72 -16.52 1.92
N SER A 41 12.91 -17.10 2.83
CA SER A 41 12.65 -18.54 2.87
C SER A 41 12.05 -19.06 1.56
N PHE A 42 11.16 -18.29 0.94
CA PHE A 42 10.55 -18.62 -0.35
C PHE A 42 11.60 -18.68 -1.47
N ILE A 43 12.48 -17.67 -1.58
CA ILE A 43 13.57 -17.66 -2.56
C ILE A 43 14.53 -18.83 -2.32
N SER A 44 14.90 -19.08 -1.06
CA SER A 44 15.79 -20.19 -0.71
C SER A 44 15.21 -21.55 -1.08
N ILE A 45 13.91 -21.77 -0.87
CA ILE A 45 13.23 -23.02 -1.25
C ILE A 45 13.10 -23.14 -2.78
N TRP A 46 12.80 -22.03 -3.47
CA TRP A 46 12.47 -22.06 -4.90
C TRP A 46 13.71 -22.06 -5.81
N LEU A 47 14.66 -21.14 -5.56
CA LEU A 47 15.84 -20.93 -6.39
C LEU A 47 17.15 -21.38 -5.72
N GLY A 48 17.13 -21.50 -4.39
CA GLY A 48 18.32 -21.74 -3.58
C GLY A 48 18.90 -20.46 -2.99
N GLU A 49 19.62 -20.61 -1.87
CA GLU A 49 20.15 -19.51 -1.05
C GLU A 49 21.07 -18.54 -1.81
N LYS A 50 21.73 -19.01 -2.89
CA LYS A 50 22.62 -18.19 -3.72
C LYS A 50 21.92 -17.05 -4.47
N TYR A 51 20.58 -17.08 -4.56
CA TYR A 51 19.78 -16.04 -5.19
C TYR A 51 19.13 -15.08 -4.19
N LEU A 52 19.45 -15.21 -2.90
CA LEU A 52 18.97 -14.26 -1.90
C LEU A 52 19.46 -12.86 -2.24
N LEU A 53 18.49 -11.95 -2.34
CA LEU A 53 18.76 -10.54 -2.55
C LEU A 53 19.23 -9.92 -1.25
N SER A 54 19.94 -8.79 -1.35
CA SER A 54 20.29 -8.04 -0.14
C SER A 54 19.02 -7.56 0.57
N HIS A 55 19.09 -7.49 1.90
CA HIS A 55 17.97 -7.05 2.72
C HIS A 55 17.40 -5.69 2.27
N TYR A 56 18.25 -4.79 1.78
CA TYR A 56 17.84 -3.50 1.23
C TYR A 56 16.95 -3.63 -0.03
N ILE A 57 17.24 -4.58 -0.93
CA ILE A 57 16.41 -4.80 -2.12
C ILE A 57 15.04 -5.30 -1.70
N LEU A 58 14.97 -6.24 -0.75
CA LEU A 58 13.70 -6.74 -0.22
C LEU A 58 12.83 -5.59 0.31
N LEU A 59 13.41 -4.71 1.13
CA LEU A 59 12.69 -3.55 1.68
C LEU A 59 12.18 -2.60 0.59
N ILE A 60 13.01 -2.31 -0.43
CA ILE A 60 12.62 -1.47 -1.56
C ILE A 60 11.48 -2.11 -2.35
N LEU A 61 11.54 -3.41 -2.63
CA LEU A 61 10.50 -4.14 -3.34
C LEU A 61 9.17 -4.15 -2.58
N ILE A 62 9.21 -4.36 -1.26
CA ILE A 62 8.02 -4.27 -0.40
C ILE A 62 7.44 -2.85 -0.43
N ALA A 63 8.27 -1.81 -0.39
CA ALA A 63 7.81 -0.42 -0.48
C ALA A 63 7.17 -0.11 -1.85
N ILE A 64 7.76 -0.59 -2.95
CA ILE A 64 7.17 -0.51 -4.30
C ILE A 64 5.80 -1.21 -4.32
N PHE A 65 5.72 -2.44 -3.82
CA PHE A 65 4.49 -3.21 -3.72
C PHE A 65 3.43 -2.45 -2.92
N PHE A 66 3.79 -1.93 -1.74
CA PHE A 66 2.90 -1.16 -0.89
C PHE A 66 2.33 0.04 -1.63
N MET A 67 3.19 0.80 -2.32
CA MET A 67 2.78 1.93 -3.16
C MET A 67 1.84 1.51 -4.30
N LEU A 68 2.05 0.36 -4.94
CA LEU A 68 1.15 -0.15 -5.98
C LEU A 68 -0.25 -0.46 -5.45
N GLN A 69 -0.36 -0.88 -4.18
CA GLN A 69 -1.63 -1.17 -3.53
C GLN A 69 -2.36 0.09 -3.07
N VAL A 70 -1.67 1.01 -2.40
CA VAL A 70 -2.33 2.20 -1.79
C VAL A 70 -2.69 3.29 -2.81
N ARG A 71 -2.12 3.27 -4.03
CA ARG A 71 -2.54 4.20 -5.10
C ARG A 71 -3.90 3.87 -5.73
N GLN A 72 -4.38 2.63 -5.57
CA GLN A 72 -5.58 2.12 -6.25
C GLN A 72 -6.85 2.98 -6.09
N PRO A 73 -7.16 3.58 -4.92
CA PRO A 73 -8.32 4.45 -4.78
C PRO A 73 -8.22 5.69 -5.68
N VAL A 74 -7.04 6.32 -5.74
CA VAL A 74 -6.79 7.49 -6.58
C VAL A 74 -6.93 7.13 -8.04
N ASP A 75 -6.30 6.03 -8.48
CA ASP A 75 -6.39 5.57 -9.87
C ASP A 75 -7.84 5.19 -10.25
N SER A 76 -8.61 4.62 -9.33
CA SER A 76 -10.01 4.23 -9.57
C SER A 76 -10.93 5.44 -9.72
N PHE A 77 -10.77 6.46 -8.88
CA PHE A 77 -11.55 7.70 -8.98
C PHE A 77 -11.11 8.52 -10.20
N LYS A 78 -9.80 8.61 -10.49
CA LYS A 78 -9.29 9.24 -11.71
C LYS A 78 -9.93 8.64 -12.97
N GLN A 79 -10.00 7.32 -13.08
CA GLN A 79 -10.66 6.61 -14.18
C GLN A 79 -12.16 6.90 -14.23
N ALA A 80 -12.85 6.88 -13.07
CA ALA A 80 -14.29 7.14 -13.00
C ALA A 80 -14.65 8.58 -13.41
N TYR A 81 -13.77 9.55 -13.16
CA TYR A 81 -13.92 10.93 -13.63
C TYR A 81 -13.50 11.15 -15.10
N GLY A 82 -12.95 10.14 -15.77
CA GLY A 82 -12.46 10.29 -17.14
C GLY A 82 -11.25 11.22 -17.28
N LEU A 83 -10.45 11.39 -16.21
CA LEU A 83 -9.29 12.27 -16.20
C LEU A 83 -8.10 11.64 -16.93
N TYR A 84 -8.12 11.66 -18.26
CA TYR A 84 -7.08 11.07 -19.12
C TYR A 84 -6.13 12.10 -19.75
N ALA A 85 -6.31 13.39 -19.48
CA ALA A 85 -5.51 14.45 -20.09
C ALA A 85 -4.06 14.52 -19.57
N ASP A 86 -3.72 13.84 -18.47
CA ASP A 86 -2.36 13.75 -17.94
C ASP A 86 -1.50 12.66 -18.64
N THR A 87 -1.58 12.57 -19.97
CA THR A 87 -0.81 11.61 -20.78
C THR A 87 0.71 11.76 -20.64
N TRP A 88 1.16 12.95 -20.25
CA TRP A 88 2.57 13.24 -19.98
C TRP A 88 3.09 12.58 -18.70
N SER A 89 2.23 12.32 -17.71
CA SER A 89 2.62 11.83 -16.39
C SER A 89 3.22 10.41 -16.44
N PRO A 90 2.64 9.45 -17.18
CA PRO A 90 3.29 8.16 -17.46
C PRO A 90 4.66 8.31 -18.14
N VAL A 91 4.79 9.21 -19.13
CA VAL A 91 6.07 9.45 -19.83
C VAL A 91 7.11 10.02 -18.86
N ALA A 92 6.74 11.02 -18.06
CA ALA A 92 7.61 11.59 -17.03
C ALA A 92 8.03 10.53 -16.00
N GLN A 93 7.12 9.64 -15.59
CA GLN A 93 7.45 8.54 -14.69
C GLN A 93 8.52 7.63 -15.28
N SER A 94 8.38 7.24 -16.55
CA SER A 94 9.35 6.39 -17.25
C SER A 94 10.70 7.08 -17.44
N VAL A 95 10.71 8.37 -17.76
CA VAL A 95 11.96 9.16 -17.91
C VAL A 95 12.68 9.29 -16.57
N ILE A 96 11.96 9.65 -15.49
CA ILE A 96 12.54 9.73 -14.14
C ILE A 96 13.05 8.36 -13.70
N ASN A 97 12.27 7.29 -13.94
CA ASN A 97 12.64 5.92 -13.61
C ASN A 97 13.98 5.56 -14.27
N LEU A 98 14.04 5.64 -15.60
CA LEU A 98 15.21 5.25 -16.37
C LEU A 98 16.42 6.11 -16.03
N GLY A 99 16.24 7.43 -15.95
CA GLY A 99 17.31 8.37 -15.60
C GLY A 99 17.92 8.06 -14.23
N LEU A 100 17.09 7.93 -13.19
CA LEU A 100 17.57 7.60 -11.84
C LEU A 100 18.15 6.19 -11.76
N SER A 101 17.55 5.20 -12.44
CA SER A 101 18.07 3.84 -12.48
C SER A 101 19.46 3.78 -13.10
N ILE A 102 19.73 4.52 -14.20
CA ILE A 102 21.06 4.59 -14.82
C ILE A 102 22.06 5.30 -13.89
N ILE A 103 21.66 6.40 -13.24
CA ILE A 103 22.54 7.11 -12.30
C ILE A 103 22.91 6.21 -11.10
N PHE A 104 21.92 5.52 -10.54
CA PHE A 104 22.13 4.71 -9.34
C PHE A 104 22.73 3.34 -9.60
N VAL A 105 22.53 2.73 -10.78
CA VAL A 105 23.11 1.40 -11.08
C VAL A 105 24.64 1.46 -11.11
N ILE A 106 25.22 2.57 -11.56
CA ILE A 106 26.67 2.77 -11.60
C ILE A 106 27.28 2.73 -10.19
N LYS A 107 26.57 3.23 -9.17
CA LYS A 107 27.07 3.31 -7.79
C LYS A 107 26.59 2.18 -6.88
N TYR A 108 25.38 1.69 -7.08
CA TYR A 108 24.68 0.76 -6.17
C TYR A 108 24.33 -0.58 -6.84
N GLY A 109 24.75 -0.82 -8.08
CA GLY A 109 24.40 -2.01 -8.84
C GLY A 109 22.89 -2.16 -9.00
N VAL A 110 22.40 -3.40 -8.95
CA VAL A 110 20.98 -3.72 -9.17
C VAL A 110 20.04 -3.00 -8.17
N VAL A 111 20.51 -2.70 -6.95
CA VAL A 111 19.76 -1.90 -5.96
C VAL A 111 19.35 -0.54 -6.55
N GLY A 112 20.24 0.07 -7.32
CA GLY A 112 20.02 1.37 -7.94
C GLY A 112 18.86 1.36 -8.93
N VAL A 113 18.65 0.25 -9.66
CA VAL A 113 17.51 0.11 -10.57
C VAL A 113 16.19 0.16 -9.80
N PHE A 114 16.10 -0.57 -8.69
CA PHE A 114 14.90 -0.58 -7.84
C PHE A 114 14.67 0.77 -7.14
N LEU A 115 15.73 1.48 -6.75
CA LEU A 115 15.60 2.84 -6.22
C LEU A 115 15.03 3.83 -7.25
N GLY A 116 15.45 3.74 -8.51
CA GLY A 116 14.83 4.53 -9.60
C GLY A 116 13.33 4.26 -9.73
N THR A 117 12.92 3.00 -9.59
CA THR A 117 11.50 2.59 -9.54
C THR A 117 10.76 3.16 -8.34
N LEU A 118 11.34 3.04 -7.14
CA LEU A 118 10.74 3.56 -5.92
C LEU A 118 10.51 5.08 -6.02
N ILE A 119 11.53 5.84 -6.43
CA ILE A 119 11.47 7.31 -6.45
C ILE A 119 10.53 7.80 -7.56
N SER A 120 10.61 7.25 -8.77
CA SER A 120 9.70 7.63 -9.86
C SER A 120 8.24 7.33 -9.52
N GLN A 121 7.97 6.19 -8.88
CA GLN A 121 6.62 5.84 -8.43
C GLN A 121 6.15 6.75 -7.31
N PHE A 122 7.02 7.13 -6.37
CA PHE A 122 6.67 8.09 -5.34
C PHE A 122 6.31 9.47 -5.94
N LEU A 123 7.16 10.02 -6.80
CA LEU A 123 6.93 11.34 -7.40
C LEU A 123 5.66 11.37 -8.26
N ILE A 124 5.45 10.37 -9.12
CA ILE A 124 4.30 10.41 -10.03
C ILE A 124 3.06 9.78 -9.43
N SER A 125 3.16 8.55 -8.92
CA SER A 125 1.98 7.82 -8.44
C SER A 125 1.50 8.30 -7.07
N MET A 126 2.42 8.66 -6.15
CA MET A 126 2.02 9.15 -4.83
C MET A 126 1.82 10.66 -4.81
N ILE A 127 2.60 11.45 -5.55
CA ILE A 127 2.49 12.92 -5.48
C ILE A 127 1.60 13.52 -6.58
N TRP A 128 1.98 13.33 -7.84
CA TRP A 128 1.28 13.98 -8.95
C TRP A 128 -0.17 13.50 -9.11
N ARG A 129 -0.41 12.18 -9.12
CA ARG A 129 -1.75 11.63 -9.40
C ARG A 129 -2.81 12.06 -8.38
N PRO A 130 -2.56 12.03 -7.06
CA PRO A 130 -3.57 12.47 -6.10
C PRO A 130 -3.82 13.97 -6.17
N TYR A 131 -2.78 14.78 -6.42
CA TYR A 131 -2.94 16.21 -6.71
C TYR A 131 -3.90 16.41 -7.89
N TYR A 132 -3.61 15.77 -9.02
CA TYR A 132 -4.42 15.89 -10.24
C TYR A 132 -5.87 15.42 -10.02
N MET A 133 -6.06 14.31 -9.31
CA MET A 133 -7.39 13.77 -9.02
C MET A 133 -8.22 14.68 -8.09
N PHE A 134 -7.61 15.20 -7.01
CA PHE A 134 -8.32 16.07 -6.07
C PHE A 134 -8.63 17.44 -6.66
N GLU A 135 -7.70 18.02 -7.42
CA GLU A 135 -7.86 19.36 -8.00
C GLU A 135 -8.84 19.36 -9.18
N TYR A 136 -8.72 18.41 -10.12
CA TYR A 136 -9.54 18.40 -11.33
C TYR A 136 -10.78 17.50 -11.25
N GLY A 137 -10.72 16.42 -10.46
CA GLY A 137 -11.85 15.50 -10.26
C GLY A 137 -12.79 15.99 -9.16
N PHE A 138 -12.31 16.01 -7.91
CA PHE A 138 -13.13 16.46 -6.78
C PHE A 138 -13.29 17.97 -6.71
N ARG A 139 -12.41 18.75 -7.36
CA ARG A 139 -12.40 20.23 -7.30
C ARG A 139 -12.33 20.76 -5.87
N ILE A 140 -11.50 20.10 -5.06
CA ILE A 140 -11.21 20.48 -3.67
C ILE A 140 -9.71 20.48 -3.45
N SER A 141 -9.29 21.11 -2.36
CA SER A 141 -7.87 21.16 -2.00
C SER A 141 -7.25 19.76 -1.84
N HIS A 142 -6.25 19.47 -2.67
CA HIS A 142 -5.34 18.32 -2.56
C HIS A 142 -4.72 18.10 -1.16
N TRP A 143 -4.64 19.12 -0.31
CA TRP A 143 -4.17 18.97 1.08
C TRP A 143 -5.06 18.03 1.91
N ILE A 144 -6.34 17.87 1.55
CA ILE A 144 -7.25 16.91 2.19
C ILE A 144 -6.73 15.48 1.99
N TYR A 145 -6.25 15.16 0.79
CA TYR A 145 -5.62 13.87 0.50
C TYR A 145 -4.39 13.66 1.37
N TRP A 146 -3.45 14.61 1.36
CA TRP A 146 -2.16 14.47 2.04
C TRP A 146 -2.30 14.32 3.54
N LYS A 147 -3.20 15.09 4.17
CA LYS A 147 -3.51 14.96 5.59
C LYS A 147 -4.08 13.58 5.91
N GLY A 148 -5.07 13.11 5.14
CA GLY A 148 -5.67 11.80 5.39
C GLY A 148 -4.74 10.64 5.06
N PHE A 149 -3.92 10.73 4.01
CA PHE A 149 -2.90 9.74 3.67
C PHE A 149 -1.83 9.67 4.77
N GLY A 150 -1.35 10.83 5.24
CA GLY A 150 -0.41 10.93 6.37
C GLY A 150 -0.95 10.29 7.65
N LEU A 151 -2.25 10.44 7.94
CA LEU A 151 -2.89 9.74 9.06
C LEU A 151 -2.87 8.22 8.88
N HIS A 152 -3.10 7.70 7.67
CA HIS A 152 -3.04 6.25 7.43
C HIS A 152 -1.60 5.70 7.53
N ILE A 153 -0.60 6.47 7.11
CA ILE A 153 0.82 6.15 7.34
C ILE A 153 1.12 6.14 8.83
N PHE A 154 0.61 7.12 9.60
CA PHE A 154 0.75 7.14 11.05
C PHE A 154 0.09 5.92 11.71
N TYR A 155 -1.10 5.51 11.28
CA TYR A 155 -1.74 4.30 11.80
C TYR A 155 -0.93 3.03 11.50
N LEU A 156 -0.36 2.93 10.29
CA LEU A 156 0.54 1.82 9.95
C LEU A 156 1.80 1.82 10.84
N ALA A 157 2.42 2.98 11.03
CA ALA A 157 3.60 3.12 11.88
C ALA A 157 3.28 2.75 13.34
N LEU A 158 2.13 3.17 13.86
CA LEU A 158 1.65 2.81 15.19
C LEU A 158 1.43 1.29 15.30
N THR A 159 0.83 0.66 14.30
CA THR A 159 0.68 -0.80 14.24
C THR A 159 2.03 -1.51 14.25
N CYS A 160 3.00 -1.06 13.44
CA CYS A 160 4.36 -1.63 13.45
C CYS A 160 5.03 -1.49 14.82
N ALA A 161 4.87 -0.35 15.49
CA ALA A 161 5.42 -0.11 16.83
C ALA A 161 4.78 -1.04 17.88
N ILE A 162 3.45 -1.21 17.86
CA ILE A 162 2.73 -2.12 18.77
C ILE A 162 3.15 -3.57 18.49
N TYR A 163 3.23 -3.96 17.22
CA TYR A 163 3.66 -5.29 16.82
C TYR A 163 5.07 -5.58 17.36
N TYR A 164 6.02 -4.66 17.14
CA TYR A 164 7.39 -4.79 17.64
C TYR A 164 7.45 -4.88 19.17
N PHE A 165 6.64 -4.07 19.88
CA PHE A 165 6.58 -4.12 21.34
C PHE A 165 6.05 -5.46 21.87
N ILE A 166 5.10 -6.08 21.17
CA ILE A 166 4.52 -7.38 21.56
C ILE A 166 5.48 -8.53 21.27
N THR A 167 6.16 -8.52 20.11
CA THR A 167 7.04 -9.63 19.71
C THR A 167 8.47 -9.49 20.25
N GLY A 168 8.87 -8.31 20.72
CA GLY A 168 10.22 -8.01 21.26
C GLY A 168 11.31 -7.92 20.20
N SER A 169 11.22 -8.74 19.17
CA SER A 169 12.04 -8.71 17.95
C SER A 169 11.22 -9.26 16.78
N VAL A 170 11.76 -9.10 15.57
CA VAL A 170 11.30 -9.84 14.39
C VAL A 170 12.25 -11.01 14.18
N ASP A 171 12.42 -11.86 15.20
CA ASP A 171 13.19 -13.09 15.08
C ASP A 171 12.38 -14.11 14.28
N ILE A 172 12.57 -14.05 12.98
CA ILE A 172 11.98 -14.97 12.02
C ILE A 172 13.06 -15.99 11.70
N ASP A 173 12.80 -17.24 12.04
CA ASP A 173 13.61 -18.35 11.55
C ASP A 173 13.48 -18.39 10.02
N LYS A 174 14.58 -18.08 9.33
CA LYS A 174 14.68 -18.03 7.87
C LYS A 174 15.13 -19.35 7.26
N SER A 175 15.13 -20.45 8.02
CA SER A 175 15.50 -21.76 7.49
C SER A 175 14.64 -22.12 6.25
N PRO A 176 15.21 -22.84 5.27
CA PRO A 176 14.53 -23.22 4.04
C PRO A 176 13.57 -24.39 4.27
N ASN A 177 12.61 -24.22 5.18
CA ASN A 177 11.58 -25.20 5.52
C ASN A 177 10.20 -24.62 5.20
N LEU A 178 9.50 -25.25 4.24
CA LEU A 178 8.19 -24.80 3.77
C LEU A 178 7.16 -24.76 4.90
N LEU A 179 7.11 -25.79 5.76
CA LEU A 179 6.16 -25.86 6.87
C LEU A 179 6.41 -24.71 7.86
N LEU A 180 7.68 -24.48 8.22
CA LEU A 180 8.05 -23.42 9.15
C LEU A 180 7.75 -22.04 8.56
N MET A 181 8.02 -21.82 7.27
CA MET A 181 7.66 -20.60 6.57
C MET A 181 6.15 -20.33 6.65
N LEU A 182 5.30 -21.33 6.37
CA LEU A 182 3.84 -21.20 6.47
C LEU A 182 3.38 -20.90 7.90
N VAL A 183 3.97 -21.55 8.90
CA VAL A 183 3.66 -21.29 10.32
C VAL A 183 4.06 -19.86 10.71
N ASN A 184 5.23 -19.39 10.27
CA ASN A 184 5.70 -18.02 10.52
C ASN A 184 4.80 -16.98 9.84
N MET A 185 4.39 -17.23 8.60
CA MET A 185 3.42 -16.39 7.88
C MET A 185 2.09 -16.30 8.61
N LEU A 186 1.54 -17.43 9.06
CA LEU A 186 0.27 -17.45 9.79
C LEU A 186 0.38 -16.71 11.12
N LYS A 187 1.41 -16.98 11.91
CA LYS A 187 1.62 -16.33 13.21
C LYS A 187 1.79 -14.82 13.07
N ALA A 188 2.76 -14.38 12.26
CA ALA A 188 3.06 -12.96 12.07
C ALA A 188 1.90 -12.23 11.36
N GLY A 189 1.34 -12.84 10.31
CA GLY A 189 0.25 -12.28 9.53
C GLY A 189 -1.03 -12.11 10.33
N LEU A 190 -1.44 -13.11 11.11
CA LEU A 190 -2.63 -13.02 11.96
C LEU A 190 -2.43 -11.96 13.05
N LEU A 191 -1.31 -12.01 13.78
CA LEU A 191 -1.03 -11.05 14.85
C LEU A 191 -1.03 -9.61 14.32
N PHE A 192 -0.28 -9.36 13.25
CA PHE A 192 -0.22 -8.03 12.63
C PHE A 192 -1.59 -7.58 12.13
N SER A 193 -2.35 -8.46 11.47
CA SER A 193 -3.69 -8.14 10.94
C SER A 193 -4.67 -7.78 12.07
N VAL A 194 -4.64 -8.50 13.20
CA VAL A 194 -5.50 -8.20 14.36
C VAL A 194 -5.16 -6.84 14.96
N ILE A 195 -3.86 -6.55 15.14
CA ILE A 195 -3.41 -5.26 15.66
C ILE A 195 -3.81 -4.14 14.68
N TYR A 196 -3.56 -4.32 13.39
CA TYR A 196 -3.84 -3.28 12.41
C TYR A 196 -5.33 -3.01 12.26
N PHE A 197 -6.14 -4.08 12.23
CA PHE A 197 -7.59 -3.98 12.21
C PHE A 197 -8.08 -3.19 13.44
N SER A 198 -7.56 -3.50 14.63
CA SER A 198 -7.92 -2.80 15.86
C SER A 198 -7.56 -1.32 15.78
N VAL A 199 -6.33 -0.97 15.41
CA VAL A 199 -5.89 0.43 15.26
C VAL A 199 -6.79 1.19 14.28
N LEU A 200 -7.07 0.62 13.10
CA LEU A 200 -7.94 1.27 12.12
C LEU A 200 -9.39 1.36 12.61
N ALA A 201 -9.92 0.34 13.27
CA ALA A 201 -11.26 0.33 13.83
C ALA A 201 -11.43 1.37 14.96
N PHE A 202 -10.37 1.70 15.71
CA PHE A 202 -10.42 2.73 16.75
C PHE A 202 -10.20 4.15 16.21
N PHE A 203 -9.25 4.36 15.29
CA PHE A 203 -8.83 5.70 14.89
C PHE A 203 -9.33 6.15 13.51
N SER A 204 -9.46 5.24 12.54
CA SER A 204 -9.84 5.60 11.17
C SER A 204 -11.36 5.66 10.99
N LYS A 205 -11.89 6.87 10.77
CA LYS A 205 -13.32 7.08 10.45
C LYS A 205 -13.73 6.31 9.19
N GLY A 206 -12.91 6.35 8.14
CA GLY A 206 -13.17 5.63 6.88
C GLY A 206 -13.24 4.12 7.11
N PHE A 207 -12.37 3.55 7.94
CA PHE A 207 -12.44 2.13 8.27
C PHE A 207 -13.68 1.76 9.08
N LYS A 208 -14.06 2.59 10.07
CA LYS A 208 -15.31 2.40 10.84
C LYS A 208 -16.53 2.38 9.94
N ASP A 209 -16.62 3.33 9.00
CA ASP A 209 -17.75 3.43 8.08
C ASP A 209 -17.81 2.22 7.13
N LEU A 210 -16.64 1.75 6.66
CA LEU A 210 -16.51 0.53 5.87
C LEU A 210 -17.03 -0.70 6.63
N VAL A 211 -16.59 -0.90 7.88
CA VAL A 211 -17.01 -2.03 8.72
C VAL A 211 -18.51 -2.00 8.97
N LYS A 212 -19.08 -0.83 9.30
CA LYS A 212 -20.53 -0.66 9.48
C LYS A 212 -21.30 -1.01 8.21
N ARG A 213 -20.81 -0.59 7.04
CA ARG A 213 -21.43 -0.90 5.74
C ARG A 213 -21.41 -2.40 5.46
N ILE A 214 -20.27 -3.06 5.65
CA ILE A 214 -20.15 -4.52 5.44
C ILE A 214 -21.08 -5.27 6.39
N TYR A 215 -21.11 -4.89 7.66
CA TYR A 215 -22.01 -5.49 8.66
C TYR A 215 -23.49 -5.33 8.26
N GLY A 216 -23.89 -4.15 7.80
CA GLY A 216 -25.25 -3.89 7.31
C GLY A 216 -25.63 -4.77 6.11
N LEU A 217 -24.73 -4.94 5.14
CA LEU A 217 -24.95 -5.80 3.97
C LEU A 217 -25.08 -7.27 4.35
N ILE A 218 -24.24 -7.75 5.28
CA ILE A 218 -24.32 -9.12 5.80
C ILE A 218 -25.68 -9.32 6.48
N LYS A 219 -26.08 -8.42 7.38
CA LYS A 219 -27.36 -8.50 8.09
C LYS A 219 -28.57 -8.48 7.14
N ALA A 220 -28.51 -7.70 6.06
CA ALA A 220 -29.57 -7.64 5.06
C ALA A 220 -29.68 -8.92 4.22
N LYS A 221 -28.58 -9.67 4.03
CA LYS A 221 -28.57 -10.94 3.30
C LYS A 221 -29.12 -12.12 4.12
N PHE A 222 -29.08 -12.03 5.44
CA PHE A 222 -29.60 -13.03 6.37
C PHE A 222 -31.01 -12.70 6.90
N LYS A 223 -31.64 -11.64 6.38
CA LYS A 223 -33.08 -11.35 6.54
C LYS A 223 -33.80 -11.69 5.25
#